data_AF-A0A8C5SCF7-F1
#
_entry.id   AF-A0A8C5SCF7-F1
#
_cell.length_a   1.000
_cell.length_b   1.000
_cell.length_c   1.000
_cell.angle_alpha   90.00
_cell.angle_beta   90.00
_cell.angle_gamma   90.00
#
_symmetry.space_group_name_H-M   'P 1'
#
loop_
_entity.id
_entity.type
_entity.pdbx_description
1 polymer ?
#
loop_
_entity_poly.entity_id
_entity_poly.type
_entity_poly.pdbx_seq_one_letter_code
_entity_poly.pdbx_strand_id
1 'polypeptide(L)'
;MPIHIYSGLLIFGTVIATALMGITEKLFFSLKTPPYNSFPEEGIFVNTLGVLIVAYGAVILWIATRPQWKRPFEYIFQDHQRIGEGLSDYDRYNPDLEFNSDGAARKRNPKSDEVGQRSTT
;
A
#
# COMPACT_ATOMS: atom_id res chain seq x y z
N MET A 1 -6.83 0.29 -12.16
CA MET A 1 -7.40 -0.86 -12.90
C MET A 1 -8.26 -1.72 -11.95
N PRO A 2 -9.57 -1.46 -11.82
CA PRO A 2 -10.44 -2.15 -10.83
C PRO A 2 -10.55 -3.64 -11.10
N ILE A 3 -10.54 -4.06 -12.37
CA ILE A 3 -10.64 -5.47 -12.76
C ILE A 3 -9.52 -6.33 -12.16
N HIS A 4 -8.29 -5.79 -12.09
CA HIS A 4 -7.12 -6.51 -11.58
C HIS A 4 -7.21 -6.80 -10.07
N ILE A 5 -7.83 -5.89 -9.32
CA ILE A 5 -8.01 -6.03 -7.87
C ILE A 5 -9.02 -7.13 -7.58
N TYR A 6 -10.18 -7.09 -8.26
CA TYR A 6 -11.21 -8.12 -8.09
C TYR A 6 -10.75 -9.47 -8.62
N SER A 7 -10.06 -9.53 -9.76
CA SER A 7 -9.52 -10.79 -10.28
C SER A 7 -8.48 -11.39 -9.34
N GLY A 8 -7.62 -10.57 -8.74
CA GLY A 8 -6.62 -11.03 -7.77
C GLY A 8 -7.26 -11.64 -6.51
N LEU A 9 -8.26 -10.95 -5.93
CA LEU A 9 -9.01 -11.49 -4.79
C LEU A 9 -9.76 -12.78 -5.14
N LEU A 10 -10.38 -12.84 -6.32
CA LEU A 10 -11.11 -14.03 -6.78
C LEU A 10 -10.15 -15.22 -6.91
N ILE A 11 -9.05 -15.05 -7.64
CA ILE A 11 -8.04 -16.11 -7.85
C ILE A 11 -7.47 -16.57 -6.51
N PHE A 12 -7.21 -15.65 -5.59
CA PHE A 12 -6.72 -16.01 -4.25
C PHE A 12 -7.73 -16.90 -3.50
N GLY A 13 -9.01 -16.54 -3.54
CA GLY A 13 -10.08 -17.35 -2.95
C GLY A 13 -10.23 -18.72 -3.59
N THR A 14 -10.17 -18.81 -4.92
CA THR A 14 -10.29 -20.10 -5.63
C THR A 14 -9.09 -21.01 -5.38
N VAL A 15 -7.87 -20.46 -5.28
CA VAL A 15 -6.67 -21.23 -4.93
C VAL A 15 -6.81 -21.86 -3.54
N ILE A 16 -7.36 -21.13 -2.56
CA ILE A 16 -7.64 -21.70 -1.23
C ILE A 16 -8.65 -22.84 -1.33
N ALA A 17 -9.74 -22.67 -2.09
CA ALA A 17 -10.74 -23.72 -2.29
C ALA A 17 -10.14 -24.96 -2.97
N THR A 18 -9.31 -24.78 -4.01
CA THR A 18 -8.60 -25.87 -4.68
C THR A 18 -7.64 -26.59 -3.74
N ALA A 19 -6.91 -25.86 -2.89
CA ALA A 19 -6.01 -26.46 -1.91
C ALA A 19 -6.76 -27.33 -0.89
N LEU A 20 -7.90 -26.85 -0.37
CA LEU A 20 -8.77 -27.63 0.52
C LEU A 20 -9.34 -28.87 -0.17
N MET A 21 -9.76 -28.73 -1.43
CA MET A 21 -10.27 -29.84 -2.23
C MET A 21 -9.20 -30.92 -2.42
N GLY A 22 -7.98 -30.57 -2.82
CA GLY A 22 -6.88 -31.53 -2.98
C GLY A 22 -6.46 -32.18 -1.66
N ILE A 23 -6.51 -31.44 -0.55
CA ILE A 23 -6.33 -31.99 0.79
C ILE A 23 -7.39 -33.06 1.09
N THR A 24 -8.67 -32.76 0.84
CA THR A 24 -9.76 -33.72 1.09
C THR A 24 -9.67 -34.97 0.20
N GLU A 25 -9.27 -34.83 -1.07
CA GLU A 25 -9.05 -35.95 -1.98
C GLU A 25 -7.91 -36.86 -1.49
N LYS A 26 -6.81 -36.27 -1.03
CA LYS A 26 -5.69 -37.04 -0.46
C LYS A 26 -6.10 -37.77 0.82
N LEU A 27 -6.89 -37.13 1.68
CA LEU A 27 -7.41 -37.76 2.90
C LEU A 27 -8.34 -38.94 2.57
N PHE A 28 -9.22 -38.76 1.58
CA PHE A 28 -10.17 -39.79 1.15
C PHE A 28 -9.48 -41.03 0.58
N PHE A 29 -8.38 -40.85 -0.17
CA PHE A 29 -7.62 -41.99 -0.70
C PHE A 29 -6.67 -42.63 0.32
N SER A 30 -6.09 -41.83 1.22
CA SER A 30 -5.07 -42.30 2.15
C SER A 30 -5.66 -43.02 3.38
N LEU A 31 -6.84 -42.61 3.88
CA LEU A 31 -7.41 -43.14 5.12
C LEU A 31 -8.49 -44.23 4.89
N LYS A 32 -8.17 -45.22 4.05
CA LYS A 32 -9.06 -46.37 3.83
C LYS A 32 -8.99 -47.40 4.96
N THR A 33 -7.83 -47.59 5.58
CA THR A 33 -7.60 -48.50 6.71
C THR A 33 -6.36 -48.04 7.48
N PRO A 34 -6.46 -47.50 8.71
CA PRO A 34 -7.64 -47.34 9.57
C PRO A 34 -8.56 -46.17 9.14
N PRO A 35 -9.87 -46.23 9.49
CA PRO A 35 -10.86 -45.25 9.05
C PRO A 35 -10.64 -43.86 9.68
N TYR A 36 -11.01 -42.78 8.98
CA TYR A 36 -10.87 -41.39 9.45
C TYR A 36 -11.45 -41.13 10.85
N ASN A 37 -12.51 -41.84 11.25
CA ASN A 37 -13.12 -41.75 12.57
C ASN A 37 -12.24 -42.29 13.72
N SER A 38 -11.13 -42.96 13.40
CA SER A 38 -10.11 -43.38 14.38
C SER A 38 -9.12 -42.26 14.71
N PHE A 39 -9.29 -41.06 14.13
CA PHE A 39 -8.39 -39.91 14.30
C PHE A 39 -6.91 -40.29 14.10
N PRO A 40 -6.54 -40.86 12.95
CA PRO A 40 -5.14 -41.12 12.66
C PRO A 40 -4.37 -39.79 12.70
N GLU A 41 -3.12 -39.86 13.16
CA GLU A 41 -2.23 -38.70 13.31
C GLU A 41 -2.10 -37.87 12.02
N GLU A 42 -2.12 -38.53 10.86
CA GLU A 42 -2.14 -37.89 9.54
C GLU A 42 -3.40 -37.04 9.30
N GLY A 43 -4.58 -37.52 9.74
CA GLY A 43 -5.85 -36.82 9.57
C GLY A 43 -5.93 -35.54 10.40
N ILE A 44 -5.43 -35.58 11.63
CA ILE A 44 -5.38 -34.42 12.53
C ILE A 44 -4.43 -33.35 11.97
N PHE A 45 -3.24 -33.75 11.54
CA PHE A 45 -2.24 -32.85 10.98
C PHE A 45 -2.78 -32.12 9.74
N VAL A 46 -3.38 -32.87 8.82
CA VAL A 46 -3.88 -32.31 7.56
C VAL A 46 -5.13 -31.44 7.78
N ASN A 47 -6.02 -31.80 8.70
CA ASN A 47 -7.13 -30.93 9.07
C ASN A 47 -6.64 -29.61 9.70
N THR A 48 -5.62 -29.69 10.57
CA THR A 48 -4.97 -28.50 11.15
C THR A 48 -4.36 -27.60 10.07
N LEU A 49 -3.68 -28.21 9.08
CA LEU A 49 -3.16 -27.50 7.92
C LEU A 49 -4.29 -26.81 7.14
N GLY A 50 -5.41 -27.49 6.90
CA GLY A 50 -6.58 -26.94 6.23
C GLY A 50 -7.16 -25.71 6.95
N VAL A 51 -7.33 -25.80 8.27
CA VAL A 51 -7.78 -24.66 9.10
C VAL A 51 -6.78 -23.51 9.04
N LEU A 52 -5.47 -23.79 9.07
CA LEU A 52 -4.42 -22.78 8.99
C LEU A 52 -4.43 -22.04 7.64
N ILE A 53 -4.69 -22.75 6.54
CA ILE A 53 -4.84 -22.16 5.20
C ILE A 53 -6.07 -21.23 5.15
N VAL A 54 -7.20 -21.64 5.72
CA VAL A 54 -8.42 -20.80 5.78
C VAL A 54 -8.18 -19.55 6.63
N ALA A 55 -7.57 -19.70 7.80
CA ALA A 55 -7.23 -18.59 8.68
C ALA A 55 -6.29 -17.59 8.00
N TYR A 56 -5.25 -18.09 7.32
CA TYR A 56 -4.34 -17.26 6.53
C TYR A 56 -5.09 -16.49 5.43
N GLY A 57 -5.95 -17.19 4.67
CA GLY A 57 -6.78 -16.57 3.65
C GLY A 57 -7.66 -15.45 4.19
N ALA A 58 -8.33 -15.68 5.33
CA ALA A 58 -9.19 -14.70 5.98
C ALA A 58 -8.41 -13.45 6.42
N VAL A 59 -7.21 -13.63 6.99
CA VAL A 59 -6.34 -12.51 7.42
C VAL A 59 -5.88 -11.70 6.22
N ILE A 60 -5.47 -12.34 5.12
CA ILE A 60 -5.04 -11.64 3.91
C ILE A 60 -6.20 -10.86 3.27
N LEU A 61 -7.38 -11.47 3.16
CA LEU A 61 -8.57 -10.80 2.63
C LEU A 61 -8.99 -9.62 3.51
N TRP A 62 -8.88 -9.77 4.83
CA TRP A 62 -9.12 -8.67 5.77
C TRP A 62 -8.14 -7.51 5.55
N ILE A 63 -6.85 -7.79 5.47
CA ILE A 63 -5.81 -6.77 5.23
C ILE A 63 -6.06 -6.07 3.89
N ALA A 64 -6.34 -6.84 2.83
CA ALA A 64 -6.53 -6.33 1.48
C ALA A 64 -7.79 -5.44 1.35
N THR A 65 -8.81 -5.67 2.17
CA THR A 65 -10.07 -4.91 2.13
C THR A 65 -10.05 -3.66 3.01
N ARG A 66 -9.02 -3.43 3.82
CA ARG A 66 -8.90 -2.22 4.66
C ARG A 66 -8.48 -1.00 3.83
N PRO A 67 -9.38 -0.01 3.58
CA PRO A 67 -9.04 1.16 2.78
C PRO A 67 -8.03 2.09 3.48
N GLN A 68 -7.96 2.03 4.81
CA GLN A 68 -7.03 2.80 5.66
C GLN A 68 -5.56 2.36 5.53
N TRP A 69 -5.29 1.17 4.98
CA TRP A 69 -3.94 0.66 4.69
C TRP A 69 -3.59 0.75 3.21
N LYS A 70 -4.47 1.38 2.43
CA LYS A 70 -4.20 1.62 1.02
C LYS A 70 -3.08 2.64 0.92
N ARG A 71 -2.05 2.32 0.12
CA ARG A 71 -0.92 3.22 -0.13
C ARG A 71 -1.48 4.59 -0.58
N PRO A 72 -1.07 5.71 0.04
CA PRO A 72 -1.51 7.04 -0.37
C PRO A 72 -1.22 7.20 -1.85
N PHE A 73 -2.23 7.65 -2.60
CA PHE A 73 -2.10 7.82 -4.03
C PHE A 73 -0.97 8.82 -4.29
N GLU A 74 0.01 8.38 -5.08
CA GLU A 74 1.19 9.14 -5.39
C GLU A 74 0.77 10.37 -6.23
N TYR A 75 0.45 11.50 -5.59
CA TYR A 75 0.36 12.80 -6.27
C TYR A 75 1.75 13.29 -6.73
N ILE A 76 2.82 12.53 -6.46
CA ILE A 76 4.21 12.89 -6.77
C ILE A 76 4.46 12.99 -8.29
N PHE A 77 3.61 12.39 -9.14
CA PHE A 77 3.74 12.58 -10.59
C PHE A 77 3.17 13.91 -11.11
N GLN A 78 2.30 14.59 -10.34
CA GLN A 78 1.75 15.89 -10.76
C GLN A 78 2.68 17.06 -10.46
N ASP A 79 3.55 16.95 -9.45
CA ASP A 79 4.48 18.02 -9.10
C ASP A 79 5.69 18.06 -10.06
N HIS A 80 6.11 16.93 -10.63
CA HIS A 80 7.13 16.96 -11.68
C HIS A 80 6.61 17.57 -12.99
N GLN A 81 5.32 17.40 -13.31
CA GLN A 81 4.75 18.02 -14.51
C GLN A 81 4.48 19.52 -14.34
N ARG A 82 4.15 19.98 -13.12
CA ARG A 82 3.96 21.41 -12.85
C ARG A 82 5.25 22.23 -12.75
N ILE A 83 6.38 21.62 -12.42
CA ILE A 83 7.68 22.31 -12.42
C ILE A 83 8.27 22.41 -13.85
N GLY A 84 7.80 21.59 -14.80
CA GLY A 84 8.24 21.61 -16.20
C GLY A 84 7.47 22.55 -17.13
N GLU A 85 6.30 23.06 -16.73
CA GLU A 85 5.41 23.89 -17.57
C GLU A 85 5.43 25.38 -17.20
N GLY A 86 6.34 25.81 -16.31
CA GLY A 86 6.44 27.19 -15.82
C GLY A 86 7.56 28.04 -16.41
N LEU A 87 8.45 27.46 -17.23
CA LEU A 87 9.46 28.23 -17.97
C LEU A 87 9.18 28.07 -19.45
N SER A 88 8.55 29.07 -20.04
CA SER A 88 8.35 29.09 -21.48
C SER A 88 9.72 29.12 -22.17
N ASP A 89 9.91 28.30 -23.20
CA ASP A 89 11.12 28.30 -24.05
C ASP A 89 11.37 29.68 -24.71
N TYR A 90 10.37 30.57 -24.65
CA TYR A 90 10.43 31.96 -25.08
C TYR A 90 11.32 32.84 -24.18
N ASP A 91 11.50 32.50 -22.91
CA ASP A 91 12.29 33.30 -21.96
C ASP A 91 13.80 33.04 -22.03
N ARG A 92 14.24 32.03 -22.80
CA ARG A 92 15.66 31.67 -22.90
C ARG A 92 16.48 32.64 -23.77
N TYR A 93 15.83 33.57 -24.46
CA TYR A 93 16.47 34.53 -25.37
C TYR A 93 16.06 35.98 -25.06
N ASN A 94 15.94 36.34 -23.78
CA ASN A 94 15.79 37.73 -23.34
C ASN A 94 17.15 38.30 -22.89
N PRO A 95 17.89 39.03 -23.75
CA PRO A 95 19.17 39.66 -23.40
C PRO A 95 19.04 40.82 -22.39
N ASP A 96 17.81 41.20 -22.02
CA ASP A 96 17.52 42.39 -21.22
C ASP A 96 17.72 42.16 -19.70
N LEU A 97 17.88 40.91 -19.27
CA LEU A 97 18.02 40.52 -17.86
C LEU A 97 19.45 40.65 -17.32
N GLU A 98 20.48 40.77 -18.16
CA GLU A 98 21.88 40.86 -17.72
C GLU A 98 22.26 42.22 -17.11
N PHE A 99 21.46 43.29 -17.31
CA PHE A 99 21.87 44.64 -16.88
C PHE A 99 21.46 45.03 -15.44
N ASN A 100 20.59 44.28 -14.76
CA ASN A 100 20.08 44.69 -13.44
C ASN A 100 20.67 43.89 -12.24
N SER A 101 21.73 43.11 -12.49
CA SER A 101 22.36 42.25 -11.48
C SER A 101 23.27 43.00 -10.47
N ASP A 102 23.47 44.31 -10.62
CA ASP A 102 24.36 45.07 -9.72
C ASP A 102 23.63 45.82 -8.58
N GLY A 103 22.30 45.73 -8.50
CA GLY A 103 21.50 46.51 -7.54
C GLY A 103 20.89 45.76 -6.35
N ALA A 104 20.74 44.43 -6.41
CA ALA A 104 19.81 43.71 -5.53
C ALA A 104 20.47 42.97 -4.33
N ALA A 105 21.77 43.15 -4.09
CA ALA A 105 22.48 42.57 -2.94
C ALA A 105 22.24 43.34 -1.62
N ARG A 106 21.01 43.78 -1.34
CA ARG A 106 20.63 44.35 -0.03
C ARG A 106 19.19 43.99 0.31
N LYS A 107 19.05 43.00 1.21
CA LYS A 107 18.24 43.06 2.46
C LYS A 107 17.98 41.63 2.95
N ARG A 108 18.86 41.13 3.83
CA ARG A 108 18.54 40.06 4.78
C ARG A 108 18.00 40.72 6.05
N ASN A 109 16.80 40.37 6.51
CA ASN A 109 16.47 40.47 7.93
C ASN A 109 15.30 39.53 8.31
N PRO A 110 15.50 38.56 9.22
CA PRO A 110 14.41 37.93 9.97
C PRO A 110 14.09 38.76 11.22
N LYS A 111 12.81 39.08 11.46
CA LYS A 111 12.37 39.85 12.64
C LYS A 111 12.11 38.90 13.81
N SER A 112 12.84 39.11 14.91
CA SER A 112 12.73 38.42 16.19
C SER A 112 11.43 38.77 16.92
N ASP A 113 10.83 37.78 17.59
CA ASP A 113 9.70 37.90 18.51
C ASP A 113 10.14 38.50 19.85
N GLU A 114 9.45 39.54 20.34
CA GLU A 114 9.61 39.98 21.74
C GLU A 114 8.34 40.67 22.31
N VAL A 115 7.86 40.06 23.41
CA VAL A 115 7.24 40.65 24.64
C VAL A 115 5.82 41.22 24.62
N GLY A 116 5.05 40.77 25.63
CA GLY A 116 3.89 41.52 26.11
C GLY A 116 2.94 40.87 27.13
N GLN A 117 3.33 39.88 27.95
CA GLN A 117 2.50 39.44 29.09
C GLN A 117 2.95 40.13 30.38
N ARG A 118 2.13 41.06 30.90
CA ARG A 118 1.86 41.31 32.33
C ARG A 118 0.96 42.54 32.48
N SER A 119 -0.24 42.35 33.02
CA SER A 119 -0.94 43.39 33.77
C SER A 119 -1.84 42.74 34.82
N THR A 120 -1.39 42.81 36.06
CA THR A 120 -2.18 42.69 37.29
C THR A 120 -2.54 44.09 37.76
N THR A 121 -3.81 44.35 38.06
CA THR A 121 -4.28 45.14 39.20
C THR A 121 -5.73 44.78 39.44
#